data_AF-A0A944RDN0-F1
#
_entry.id   AF-A0A944RDN0-F1
#
_cell.length_a   1.000
_cell.length_b   1.000
_cell.length_c   1.000
_cell.angle_alpha   90.00
_cell.angle_beta   90.00
_cell.angle_gamma   90.00
#
_symmetry.space_group_name_H-M   'P 1'
#
loop_
_entity.id
_entity.type
_entity.pdbx_description
1 polymer ?
#
loop_
_entity_poly.entity_id
_entity_poly.type
_entity_poly.pdbx_seq_one_letter_code
_entity_poly.pdbx_strand_id
1 'polypeptide(L)'
;MKINMRDKARSGHVTRWHGVRTGREQTIAEHHYMVAIITKEMMKNILTDSTDCDMLLALEYALEHDSPELLMGDFPTPAKRRIQQICQPHGFDPFKLIEDEIVPELAVLSSQIENTPIKIVVKLSDILDAILFISEEGIGRHARDVVTSKCHSLYSELLEKACIKFPQYNWNFANDLREEMLNGEDNQISFEAGLDTLTTLKNSATTDITNR
;
A
#
# COMPACT_ATOMS: atom_id res chain seq x y z
N MET A 1 -4.32 -16.45 -21.63
CA MET A 1 -2.90 -16.05 -21.80
C MET A 1 -2.36 -15.74 -20.41
N LYS A 2 -1.23 -16.29 -19.96
CA LYS A 2 -0.71 -16.07 -18.59
C LYS A 2 0.47 -15.09 -18.58
N ILE A 3 0.60 -14.26 -17.53
CA ILE A 3 1.82 -13.47 -17.31
C ILE A 3 3.02 -14.38 -17.05
N ASN A 4 4.22 -13.91 -17.40
CA ASN A 4 5.48 -14.60 -17.11
C ASN A 4 6.45 -13.68 -16.34
N MET A 5 7.64 -14.19 -16.02
CA MET A 5 8.63 -13.43 -15.25
C MET A 5 9.13 -12.16 -15.93
N ARG A 6 9.09 -12.07 -17.26
CA ARG A 6 9.40 -10.83 -17.98
C ARG A 6 8.33 -9.78 -17.75
N ASP A 7 7.07 -10.18 -17.66
CA ASP A 7 5.97 -9.26 -17.34
C ASP A 7 6.09 -8.78 -15.90
N LYS A 8 6.38 -9.69 -14.96
CA LYS A 8 6.66 -9.32 -13.55
C LYS A 8 7.84 -8.38 -13.41
N ALA A 9 8.93 -8.59 -14.15
CA ALA A 9 10.09 -7.70 -14.15
C ALA A 9 9.76 -6.29 -14.69
N ARG A 10 8.66 -6.12 -15.43
CA ARG A 10 8.19 -4.81 -15.92
C ARG A 10 7.32 -4.06 -14.91
N SER A 11 7.04 -4.61 -13.72
CA SER A 11 6.29 -3.92 -12.66
C SER A 11 6.91 -2.58 -12.27
N GLY A 12 8.23 -2.42 -12.42
CA GLY A 12 8.94 -1.15 -12.23
C GLY A 12 8.75 -0.12 -13.36
N HIS A 13 7.96 -0.44 -14.39
CA HIS A 13 7.63 0.48 -15.50
C HIS A 13 6.13 0.73 -15.65
N VAL A 14 5.28 -0.11 -15.06
CA VAL A 14 3.84 0.07 -15.10
C VAL A 14 3.47 0.99 -13.95
N THR A 15 2.88 2.13 -14.28
CA THR A 15 2.57 3.20 -13.32
C THR A 15 1.12 3.15 -12.87
N ARG A 16 0.83 3.81 -11.75
CA ARG A 16 -0.48 3.99 -11.15
C ARG A 16 -0.90 5.46 -11.22
N TRP A 17 -2.16 5.73 -10.88
CA TRP A 17 -2.74 7.07 -10.70
C TRP A 17 -3.06 7.84 -11.98
N HIS A 18 -3.25 7.16 -13.12
CA HIS A 18 -3.53 7.81 -14.42
C HIS A 18 -4.72 8.78 -14.44
N GLY A 19 -5.67 8.63 -13.50
CA GLY A 19 -6.83 9.51 -13.35
C GLY A 19 -6.63 10.69 -12.41
N VAL A 20 -5.46 10.81 -11.77
CA VAL A 20 -5.18 11.80 -10.71
C VAL A 20 -3.87 12.49 -11.01
N ARG A 21 -3.83 13.81 -10.85
CA ARG A 21 -2.57 14.55 -11.03
C ARG A 21 -1.68 14.33 -9.82
N THR A 22 -0.47 13.85 -10.04
CA THR A 22 0.52 13.58 -8.99
C THR A 22 1.85 14.30 -9.29
N GLY A 23 2.68 14.50 -8.27
CA GLY A 23 4.02 15.13 -8.36
C GLY A 23 5.05 14.22 -9.00
N ARG A 24 5.00 12.93 -8.65
CA ARG A 24 5.70 11.84 -9.34
C ARG A 24 4.75 10.69 -9.66
N GLU A 25 5.24 9.76 -10.48
CA GLU A 25 4.56 8.50 -10.74
C GLU A 25 4.87 7.48 -9.63
N GLN A 26 3.90 6.64 -9.29
CA GLN A 26 4.11 5.40 -8.52
C GLN A 26 4.09 4.24 -9.49
N THR A 27 5.06 3.34 -9.40
CA THR A 27 5.06 2.07 -10.13
C THR A 27 4.34 0.97 -9.35
N ILE A 28 3.87 -0.06 -10.05
CA ILE A 28 3.32 -1.27 -9.41
C ILE A 28 4.37 -1.91 -8.49
N ALA A 29 5.65 -1.89 -8.87
CA ALA A 29 6.72 -2.42 -8.03
C ALA A 29 6.85 -1.67 -6.68
N GLU A 30 6.84 -0.33 -6.70
CA GLU A 30 6.88 0.48 -5.49
C GLU A 30 5.65 0.23 -4.61
N HIS A 31 4.47 0.18 -5.23
CA HIS A 31 3.23 -0.13 -4.53
C HIS A 31 3.27 -1.51 -3.87
N HIS A 32 3.60 -2.57 -4.62
CA HIS A 32 3.71 -3.93 -4.08
C HIS A 32 4.71 -4.02 -2.91
N TYR A 33 5.86 -3.35 -3.02
CA TYR A 33 6.83 -3.30 -1.94
C TYR A 33 6.22 -2.65 -0.68
N MET A 34 5.62 -1.47 -0.82
CA MET A 34 5.03 -0.76 0.32
C MET A 34 3.89 -1.55 0.96
N VAL A 35 2.98 -2.12 0.17
CA VAL A 35 1.89 -2.97 0.68
C VAL A 35 2.45 -4.19 1.42
N ALA A 36 3.51 -4.82 0.92
CA ALA A 36 4.13 -5.96 1.59
C ALA A 36 4.79 -5.57 2.93
N ILE A 37 5.47 -4.42 3.00
CA ILE A 37 6.08 -3.94 4.25
C ILE A 37 5.01 -3.59 5.29
N ILE A 38 3.97 -2.86 4.90
CA ILE A 38 2.86 -2.51 5.79
C ILE A 38 2.13 -3.78 6.25
N THR A 39 1.88 -4.73 5.33
CA THR A 39 1.26 -6.02 5.64
C THR A 39 2.07 -6.77 6.69
N LYS A 40 3.40 -6.84 6.52
CA LYS A 40 4.29 -7.49 7.47
C LYS A 40 4.17 -6.91 8.88
N GLU A 41 4.15 -5.59 8.99
CA GLU A 41 4.08 -4.90 10.28
C GLU A 41 2.71 -5.06 10.93
N MET A 42 1.63 -4.92 10.16
CA MET A 42 0.28 -5.19 10.64
C MET A 42 0.09 -6.64 11.08
N MET A 43 0.56 -7.62 10.30
CA MET A 43 0.46 -9.05 10.65
C MET A 43 1.10 -9.33 12.01
N LYS A 44 2.32 -8.82 12.26
CA LYS A 44 3.05 -9.04 13.51
C LYS A 44 2.35 -8.48 14.75
N ASN A 45 1.69 -7.33 14.62
CA ASN A 45 1.18 -6.59 15.77
C ASN A 45 -0.34 -6.72 15.95
N ILE A 46 -1.09 -7.05 14.89
CA ILE A 46 -2.54 -7.27 14.92
C ILE A 46 -2.85 -8.75 15.12
N LEU A 47 -2.19 -9.64 14.36
CA LEU A 47 -2.44 -11.09 14.32
C LEU A 47 -1.30 -11.84 15.03
N THR A 48 -1.17 -11.65 16.33
CA THR A 48 -0.06 -12.19 17.14
C THR A 48 -0.04 -13.72 17.26
N ASP A 49 -1.12 -14.38 16.87
CA ASP A 49 -1.26 -15.85 16.77
C ASP A 49 -0.94 -16.39 15.37
N SER A 50 -0.61 -15.52 14.40
CA SER A 50 -0.28 -15.93 13.04
C SER A 50 1.02 -16.73 12.98
N THR A 51 1.05 -17.72 12.10
CA THR A 51 2.22 -18.56 11.85
C THR A 51 3.14 -17.96 10.78
N ASP A 52 4.36 -18.49 10.66
CA ASP A 52 5.26 -18.15 9.55
C ASP A 52 4.63 -18.45 8.18
N CYS A 53 3.82 -19.51 8.09
CA CYS A 53 3.07 -19.83 6.87
C CYS A 53 2.02 -18.77 6.55
N ASP A 54 1.30 -18.25 7.56
CA ASP A 54 0.33 -17.17 7.38
C ASP A 54 1.01 -15.88 6.92
N MET A 55 2.18 -15.56 7.50
CA MET A 55 3.00 -14.43 7.08
C MET A 55 3.45 -14.58 5.62
N LEU A 56 3.97 -15.75 5.23
CA LEU A 56 4.39 -16.00 3.85
C LEU A 56 3.22 -15.87 2.88
N LEU A 57 2.05 -16.43 3.24
CA LEU A 57 0.84 -16.33 2.43
C LEU A 57 0.37 -14.87 2.28
N ALA A 58 0.41 -14.09 3.36
CA ALA A 58 0.04 -12.67 3.34
C ALA A 58 0.97 -11.86 2.43
N LEU A 59 2.29 -12.09 2.53
CA LEU A 59 3.30 -11.40 1.73
C LEU A 59 3.24 -11.80 0.26
N GLU A 60 3.04 -13.08 -0.05
CA GLU A 60 2.85 -13.55 -1.42
C GLU A 60 1.63 -12.91 -2.06
N TYR A 61 0.50 -12.85 -1.34
CA TYR A 61 -0.69 -12.17 -1.83
C TYR A 61 -0.46 -10.65 -2.01
N ALA A 62 0.17 -9.98 -1.03
CA ALA A 62 0.48 -8.55 -1.11
C ALA A 62 1.35 -8.19 -2.33
N LEU A 63 2.35 -9.02 -2.64
CA LEU A 63 3.28 -8.81 -3.77
C LEU A 63 2.67 -9.13 -5.14
N GLU A 64 1.49 -9.76 -5.20
CA GLU A 64 0.89 -10.23 -6.44
C GLU A 64 -0.53 -9.71 -6.68
N HIS A 65 -1.15 -9.00 -5.73
CA HIS A 65 -2.57 -8.67 -5.80
C HIS A 65 -2.95 -7.82 -7.03
N ASP A 66 -2.04 -6.98 -7.52
CA ASP A 66 -2.22 -6.17 -8.74
C ASP A 66 -1.37 -6.68 -9.93
N SER A 67 -0.81 -7.90 -9.85
CA SER A 67 -0.11 -8.52 -10.98
C SER A 67 -0.91 -8.60 -12.30
N PRO A 68 -2.26 -8.72 -12.32
CA PRO A 68 -3.02 -8.59 -13.57
C PRO A 68 -2.84 -7.25 -14.30
N GLU A 69 -2.56 -6.17 -13.57
CA GLU A 69 -2.36 -4.82 -14.13
C GLU A 69 -1.07 -4.71 -14.96
N LEU A 70 -0.16 -5.67 -14.86
CA LEU A 70 1.04 -5.73 -15.71
C LEU A 70 0.73 -5.84 -17.20
N LEU A 71 -0.43 -6.42 -17.55
CA LEU A 71 -0.93 -6.47 -18.92
C LEU A 71 -2.10 -5.50 -19.16
N MET A 72 -2.92 -5.25 -18.13
CA MET A 72 -4.13 -4.44 -18.27
C MET A 72 -3.88 -2.93 -18.10
N GLY A 73 -2.75 -2.55 -17.49
CA GLY A 73 -2.51 -1.23 -16.92
C GLY A 73 -3.28 -1.01 -15.63
N ASP A 74 -2.85 -0.02 -14.82
CA ASP A 74 -3.62 0.45 -13.66
C ASP A 74 -4.96 1.01 -14.15
N PHE A 75 -6.04 0.32 -13.78
CA PHE A 75 -7.37 0.65 -14.25
C PHE A 75 -8.11 1.51 -13.21
N PRO A 76 -8.47 2.77 -13.52
CA PRO A 76 -9.06 3.66 -12.52
C PRO A 76 -10.30 3.05 -11.85
N THR A 77 -10.26 2.94 -10.52
CA THR A 77 -11.33 2.35 -9.71
C THR A 77 -12.74 2.86 -10.07
N PRO A 78 -12.99 4.18 -10.30
CA PRO A 78 -14.31 4.66 -10.69
C PRO A 78 -14.82 4.04 -12.00
N ALA A 79 -13.94 3.87 -12.99
CA ALA A 79 -14.27 3.24 -14.26
C ALA A 79 -14.51 1.73 -14.09
N LYS A 80 -13.67 1.02 -13.29
CA LYS A 80 -13.83 -0.41 -12.99
C LYS A 80 -15.22 -0.67 -12.38
N ARG A 81 -15.58 0.11 -11.36
CA ARG A 81 -16.89 0.03 -10.69
C ARG A 81 -18.05 0.32 -11.65
N ARG A 82 -17.90 1.32 -12.53
CA ARG A 82 -18.97 1.67 -13.49
C ARG A 82 -19.22 0.53 -14.48
N ILE A 83 -18.16 -0.10 -14.99
CA ILE A 83 -18.28 -1.26 -15.89
C ILE A 83 -18.90 -2.45 -15.15
N GLN A 84 -18.44 -2.75 -13.93
CA GLN A 84 -19.05 -3.81 -13.11
C GLN A 84 -20.55 -3.57 -12.88
N GLN A 85 -20.98 -2.34 -12.58
CA GLN A 85 -22.41 -2.01 -12.45
C GLN A 85 -23.22 -2.26 -13.73
N ILE A 86 -22.62 -2.09 -14.90
CA ILE A 86 -23.26 -2.35 -16.19
C ILE A 86 -23.34 -3.86 -16.47
N CYS A 87 -22.30 -4.62 -16.12
CA CYS A 87 -22.19 -6.05 -16.45
C CYS A 87 -22.82 -6.98 -15.39
N GLN A 88 -22.83 -6.59 -14.12
CA GLN A 88 -23.29 -7.43 -13.00
C GLN A 88 -24.77 -7.86 -13.11
N PRO A 89 -25.73 -7.03 -13.60
CA PRO A 89 -27.10 -7.49 -13.87
C PRO A 89 -27.18 -8.64 -14.88
N HIS A 90 -26.13 -8.86 -15.68
CA HIS A 90 -26.02 -9.96 -16.64
C HIS A 90 -25.24 -11.17 -16.09
N GLY A 91 -24.91 -11.17 -14.79
CA GLY A 91 -24.16 -12.26 -14.15
C GLY A 91 -22.70 -12.35 -14.58
N PHE A 92 -22.13 -11.26 -15.06
CA PHE A 92 -20.82 -11.22 -15.70
C PHE A 92 -19.90 -10.18 -15.06
N ASP A 93 -18.69 -10.59 -14.65
CA ASP A 93 -17.61 -9.69 -14.24
C ASP A 93 -16.43 -9.84 -15.23
N PRO A 94 -16.28 -8.93 -16.20
CA PRO A 94 -15.21 -9.02 -17.20
C PRO A 94 -13.82 -8.92 -16.58
N PHE A 95 -13.66 -8.13 -15.51
CA PHE A 95 -12.35 -7.97 -14.88
C PHE A 95 -11.92 -9.25 -14.22
N LYS A 96 -12.80 -9.85 -13.40
CA LYS A 96 -12.48 -11.12 -12.75
C LYS A 96 -12.16 -12.22 -13.76
N LEU A 97 -12.92 -12.31 -14.85
CA LEU A 97 -12.64 -13.31 -15.90
C LEU A 97 -11.25 -13.12 -16.52
N ILE A 98 -10.88 -11.88 -16.83
CA ILE A 98 -9.57 -11.56 -17.43
C ILE A 98 -8.44 -11.78 -16.40
N GLU A 99 -8.62 -11.31 -15.17
CA GLU A 99 -7.65 -11.48 -14.07
C GLU A 99 -7.38 -12.97 -13.80
N ASP A 100 -8.42 -13.80 -13.71
CA ASP A 100 -8.31 -15.25 -13.51
C ASP A 100 -7.66 -15.96 -14.72
N GLU A 101 -7.83 -15.44 -15.94
CA GLU A 101 -7.15 -15.97 -17.14
C GLU A 101 -5.65 -15.64 -17.15
N ILE A 102 -5.29 -14.42 -16.72
CA ILE A 102 -3.94 -13.88 -16.79
C ILE A 102 -3.08 -14.35 -15.61
N VAL A 103 -3.64 -14.41 -14.41
CA VAL A 103 -2.96 -14.78 -13.16
C VAL A 103 -3.81 -15.77 -12.35
N PRO A 104 -4.05 -17.00 -12.84
CA PRO A 104 -4.90 -17.96 -12.13
C PRO A 104 -4.35 -18.35 -10.74
N GLU A 105 -3.04 -18.25 -10.54
CA GLU A 105 -2.40 -18.50 -9.25
C GLU A 105 -2.85 -17.48 -8.19
N LEU A 106 -3.14 -16.23 -8.59
CA LEU A 106 -3.69 -15.20 -7.70
C LEU A 106 -5.10 -15.56 -7.23
N ALA A 107 -5.91 -16.21 -8.08
CA ALA A 107 -7.24 -16.69 -7.68
C ALA A 107 -7.14 -17.74 -6.58
N VAL A 108 -6.14 -18.64 -6.66
CA VAL A 108 -5.84 -19.63 -5.61
C VAL A 108 -5.43 -18.93 -4.32
N LEU A 109 -4.45 -18.03 -4.37
CA LEU A 109 -4.01 -17.26 -3.19
C LEU A 109 -5.17 -16.49 -2.56
N SER A 110 -5.96 -15.78 -3.38
CA SER A 110 -7.12 -15.03 -2.89
C SER A 110 -8.13 -15.92 -2.21
N SER A 111 -8.34 -17.16 -2.70
CA SER A 111 -9.27 -18.11 -2.08
C SER A 111 -8.78 -18.63 -0.73
N GLN A 112 -7.47 -18.78 -0.54
CA GLN A 112 -6.87 -19.27 0.71
C GLN A 112 -7.02 -18.28 1.86
N ILE A 113 -6.95 -16.98 1.55
CA ILE A 113 -7.12 -15.91 2.55
C ILE A 113 -8.57 -15.38 2.59
N GLU A 114 -9.46 -15.86 1.73
CA GLU A 114 -10.83 -15.35 1.68
C GLU A 114 -11.52 -15.56 3.04
N ASN A 115 -12.26 -14.54 3.51
CA ASN A 115 -12.88 -14.55 4.83
C ASN A 115 -11.94 -14.74 6.04
N THR A 116 -10.64 -14.48 5.89
CA THR A 116 -9.67 -14.47 7.00
C THR A 116 -9.31 -13.04 7.43
N PRO A 117 -8.75 -12.83 8.64
CA PRO A 117 -8.18 -11.54 9.03
C PRO A 117 -7.00 -11.12 8.12
N ILE A 118 -6.26 -12.08 7.54
CA ILE A 118 -5.12 -11.81 6.64
C ILE A 118 -5.57 -10.97 5.42
N LYS A 119 -6.71 -11.35 4.81
CA LYS A 119 -7.27 -10.59 3.68
C LYS A 119 -7.60 -9.15 4.05
N ILE A 120 -8.06 -8.91 5.27
CA ILE A 120 -8.35 -7.57 5.76
C ILE A 120 -7.04 -6.79 5.96
N VAL A 121 -6.02 -7.40 6.58
CA VAL A 121 -4.71 -6.78 6.79
C VAL A 121 -4.10 -6.33 5.46
N VAL A 122 -4.08 -7.20 4.44
CA VAL A 122 -3.52 -6.82 3.13
C VAL A 122 -4.33 -5.69 2.49
N LYS A 123 -5.67 -5.72 2.58
CA LYS A 123 -6.52 -4.64 2.06
C LYS A 123 -6.34 -3.31 2.80
N LEU A 124 -6.17 -3.34 4.13
CA LEU A 124 -5.84 -2.13 4.90
C LEU A 124 -4.47 -1.59 4.47
N SER A 125 -3.51 -2.48 4.20
CA SER A 125 -2.17 -2.11 3.73
C SER A 125 -2.18 -1.47 2.34
N ASP A 126 -2.94 -2.03 1.40
CA ASP A 126 -3.19 -1.45 0.07
C ASP A 126 -3.78 -0.03 0.17
N ILE A 127 -4.83 0.14 0.97
CA ILE A 127 -5.45 1.44 1.17
C ILE A 127 -4.50 2.41 1.89
N LEU A 128 -3.70 1.95 2.84
CA LEU A 128 -2.75 2.79 3.57
C LEU A 128 -1.63 3.31 2.65
N ASP A 129 -1.05 2.46 1.80
CA ASP A 129 -0.11 2.92 0.76
C ASP A 129 -0.76 3.99 -0.13
N ALA A 130 -2.02 3.76 -0.55
CA ALA A 130 -2.75 4.74 -1.35
C ALA A 130 -2.96 6.07 -0.62
N ILE A 131 -3.24 6.06 0.69
CA ILE A 131 -3.34 7.26 1.54
C ILE A 131 -2.01 8.00 1.60
N LEU A 132 -0.91 7.29 1.88
CA LEU A 132 0.42 7.87 2.00
C LEU A 132 0.84 8.54 0.68
N PHE A 133 0.73 7.79 -0.42
CA PHE A 133 1.14 8.28 -1.73
C PHE A 133 0.34 9.52 -2.14
N ILE A 134 -1.00 9.49 -2.03
CA ILE A 134 -1.82 10.62 -2.48
C ILE A 134 -1.71 11.85 -1.56
N SER A 135 -1.40 11.65 -0.29
CA SER A 135 -1.20 12.77 0.65
C SER A 135 0.07 13.54 0.34
N GLU A 136 1.14 12.84 -0.05
CA GLU A 136 2.42 13.43 -0.41
C GLU A 136 2.43 13.96 -1.85
N GLU A 137 2.01 13.13 -2.80
CA GLU A 137 2.21 13.40 -4.23
C GLU A 137 0.97 14.01 -4.90
N GLY A 138 -0.20 14.01 -4.24
CA GLY A 138 -1.46 14.43 -4.84
C GLY A 138 -1.54 15.94 -5.14
N ILE A 139 -1.75 16.30 -6.40
CA ILE A 139 -1.82 17.71 -6.84
C ILE A 139 -3.26 18.14 -7.14
N GLY A 140 -3.66 19.22 -6.47
CA GLY A 140 -4.90 19.93 -6.76
C GLY A 140 -6.10 19.39 -5.98
N ARG A 141 -7.27 20.02 -6.23
CA ARG A 141 -8.47 19.79 -5.43
C ARG A 141 -9.00 18.36 -5.52
N HIS A 142 -8.95 17.75 -6.70
CA HIS A 142 -9.47 16.40 -6.88
C HIS A 142 -8.69 15.36 -6.05
N ALA A 143 -7.35 15.41 -6.09
CA ALA A 143 -6.50 14.56 -5.29
C ALA A 143 -6.79 14.75 -3.78
N ARG A 144 -6.61 16.00 -3.29
CA ARG A 144 -6.70 16.31 -1.86
C ARG A 144 -8.08 16.11 -1.26
N ASP A 145 -9.13 16.56 -1.94
CA ASP A 145 -10.46 16.65 -1.30
C ASP A 145 -11.31 15.41 -1.58
N VAL A 146 -11.11 14.76 -2.75
CA VAL A 146 -11.95 13.64 -3.19
C VAL A 146 -11.25 12.31 -3.03
N VAL A 147 -10.04 12.17 -3.56
CA VAL A 147 -9.33 10.88 -3.57
C VAL A 147 -8.85 10.54 -2.16
N THR A 148 -8.13 11.45 -1.51
CA THR A 148 -7.65 11.27 -0.12
C THR A 148 -8.81 10.95 0.83
N SER A 149 -9.86 11.78 0.84
CA SER A 149 -11.05 11.56 1.69
C SER A 149 -11.67 10.20 1.46
N LYS A 150 -11.81 9.76 0.20
CA LYS A 150 -12.37 8.45 -0.13
C LYS A 150 -11.50 7.30 0.37
N CYS A 151 -10.17 7.41 0.26
CA CYS A 151 -9.27 6.40 0.80
C CYS A 151 -9.39 6.32 2.34
N HIS A 152 -9.43 7.45 3.05
CA HIS A 152 -9.65 7.46 4.50
C HIS A 152 -11.00 6.86 4.90
N SER A 153 -12.08 7.14 4.16
CA SER A 153 -13.39 6.52 4.42
C SER A 153 -13.35 5.01 4.20
N LEU A 154 -12.78 4.55 3.07
CA LEU A 154 -12.65 3.11 2.79
C LEU A 154 -11.80 2.39 3.85
N TYR A 155 -10.72 3.01 4.30
CA TYR A 155 -9.87 2.48 5.37
C TYR A 155 -10.67 2.33 6.67
N SER A 156 -11.34 3.39 7.11
CA SER A 156 -12.13 3.41 8.34
C SER A 156 -13.27 2.40 8.31
N GLU A 157 -14.02 2.32 7.22
CA GLU A 157 -15.10 1.35 7.03
C GLU A 157 -14.58 -0.10 7.06
N LEU A 158 -13.43 -0.36 6.45
CA LEU A 158 -12.83 -1.69 6.45
C LEU A 158 -12.35 -2.07 7.86
N LEU A 159 -11.72 -1.13 8.57
CA LEU A 159 -11.25 -1.34 9.93
C LEU A 159 -12.40 -1.60 10.91
N GLU A 160 -13.50 -0.86 10.80
CA GLU A 160 -14.71 -1.10 11.61
C GLU A 160 -15.27 -2.51 11.38
N LYS A 161 -15.36 -2.94 10.11
CA LYS A 161 -15.75 -4.31 9.76
C LYS A 161 -14.80 -5.35 10.34
N ALA A 162 -13.50 -5.04 10.39
CA ALA A 162 -12.48 -5.90 10.98
C ALA A 162 -12.71 -6.09 12.48
N CYS A 163 -12.92 -4.99 13.21
CA CYS A 163 -13.23 -5.00 14.64
C CYS A 163 -14.48 -5.83 14.96
N ILE A 164 -15.51 -5.75 14.11
CA ILE A 164 -16.75 -6.52 14.29
C ILE A 164 -16.55 -8.01 13.95
N LYS A 165 -15.87 -8.31 12.83
CA LYS A 165 -15.76 -9.67 12.30
C LYS A 165 -14.70 -10.51 13.05
N PHE A 166 -13.63 -9.87 13.49
CA PHE A 166 -12.51 -10.52 14.19
C PHE A 166 -12.13 -9.75 15.45
N PRO A 167 -13.02 -9.65 16.45
CA PRO A 167 -12.83 -8.83 17.64
C PRO A 167 -11.67 -9.29 18.54
N GLN A 168 -11.15 -10.50 18.33
CA GLN A 168 -10.04 -11.05 19.10
C GLN A 168 -8.68 -10.39 18.80
N TYR A 169 -8.55 -9.66 17.69
CA TYR A 169 -7.28 -9.08 17.24
C TYR A 169 -7.13 -7.60 17.60
N ASN A 170 -5.88 -7.13 17.68
CA ASN A 170 -5.56 -5.76 18.06
C ASN A 170 -5.66 -4.78 16.88
N TRP A 171 -6.88 -4.54 16.39
CA TRP A 171 -7.10 -3.64 15.25
C TRP A 171 -6.76 -2.17 15.51
N ASN A 172 -6.62 -1.75 16.78
CA ASN A 172 -6.19 -0.39 17.12
C ASN A 172 -4.81 -0.08 16.56
N PHE A 173 -3.91 -1.07 16.51
CA PHE A 173 -2.58 -0.92 15.93
C PHE A 173 -2.62 -0.44 14.47
N ALA A 174 -3.68 -0.78 13.70
CA ALA A 174 -3.80 -0.31 12.33
C ALA A 174 -3.96 1.22 12.25
N ASN A 175 -4.61 1.85 13.24
CA ASN A 175 -4.66 3.31 13.31
C ASN A 175 -3.34 3.88 13.83
N ASP A 176 -2.75 3.26 14.85
CA ASP A 176 -1.47 3.71 15.41
C ASP A 176 -0.38 3.75 14.32
N LEU A 177 -0.26 2.67 13.54
CA LEU A 177 0.67 2.59 12.41
C LEU A 177 0.35 3.63 11.33
N ARG A 178 -0.94 3.87 11.03
CA ARG A 178 -1.33 4.90 10.05
C ARG A 178 -0.90 6.29 10.52
N GLU A 179 -1.15 6.63 11.77
CA GLU A 179 -0.78 7.93 12.34
C GLU A 179 0.73 8.08 12.41
N GLU A 180 1.47 7.03 12.77
CA GLU A 180 2.93 7.01 12.73
C GLU A 180 3.47 7.25 11.32
N MET A 181 2.93 6.58 10.29
CA MET A 181 3.42 6.75 8.93
C MET A 181 3.08 8.11 8.31
N LEU A 182 1.99 8.75 8.74
CA LEU A 182 1.57 10.06 8.23
C LEU A 182 2.21 11.24 8.97
N ASN A 183 2.39 11.10 10.29
CA ASN A 183 2.70 12.20 11.19
C ASN A 183 3.84 11.88 12.17
N GLY A 184 4.47 10.71 12.04
CA GLY A 184 5.55 10.27 12.91
C GLY A 184 6.83 11.08 12.72
N GLU A 185 7.83 10.76 13.54
CA GLU A 185 9.12 11.46 13.50
C GLU A 185 9.83 11.24 12.17
N ASP A 186 10.23 12.33 11.53
CA ASP A 186 11.10 12.29 10.36
C ASP A 186 12.56 12.13 10.83
N ASN A 187 12.99 10.87 10.86
CA ASN A 187 14.35 10.52 11.23
C ASN A 187 15.41 11.03 10.23
N GLN A 188 15.04 11.35 8.99
CA GLN A 188 15.96 11.97 8.05
C GLN A 188 16.29 13.40 8.49
N ILE A 189 15.26 14.19 8.85
CA ILE A 189 15.45 15.54 9.41
C ILE A 189 16.32 15.47 10.67
N SER A 190 16.01 14.55 11.58
CA SER A 190 16.78 14.37 12.82
C SER A 190 18.25 13.99 12.55
N PHE A 191 18.49 13.13 11.56
CA PHE A 191 19.84 12.74 11.16
C PHE A 191 20.62 13.90 10.56
N GLU A 192 20.00 14.69 9.67
CA GLU A 192 20.61 15.87 9.04
C GLU A 192 20.92 16.97 10.07
N ALA A 193 20.01 17.23 11.01
CA ALA A 193 20.24 18.18 12.11
C ALA A 193 21.43 17.74 13.01
N GLY A 194 21.60 16.43 13.21
CA GLY A 194 22.76 15.88 13.92
C GLY A 194 24.10 16.15 13.23
N LEU A 195 24.13 16.17 11.88
CA LEU A 195 25.31 16.48 11.09
C LEU A 195 25.71 17.97 11.19
N ASP A 196 24.74 18.88 11.24
CA ASP A 196 24.99 20.32 11.43
C ASP A 196 25.61 20.61 12.80
N THR A 197 25.16 19.88 13.82
CA THR A 197 25.69 19.97 15.18
C THR A 197 27.16 19.52 15.24
N LEU A 198 27.50 18.42 14.56
CA LEU A 198 28.88 17.93 14.44
C LEU A 198 29.78 18.88 13.64
N THR A 199 29.25 19.53 12.61
CA THR A 199 29.98 20.51 11.78
C THR A 199 30.29 21.77 12.59
N THR A 200 29.34 22.23 13.40
CA THR A 200 29.51 23.39 14.30
C THR A 200 30.58 23.11 15.37
N LEU A 201 30.58 21.91 15.96
CA LEU A 201 31.58 21.48 16.94
C LEU A 201 32.99 21.34 16.35
N LYS A 202 33.12 20.91 15.09
CA LYS A 202 34.42 20.87 14.40
C LYS A 202 34.96 22.26 14.14
N ASN A 203 34.12 23.20 13.70
CA ASN A 203 34.52 24.57 13.39
C ASN A 203 34.97 25.34 14.64
N SER A 204 34.28 25.17 15.78
CA SER A 204 34.71 25.76 17.06
C SER A 204 36.03 25.18 17.57
N ALA A 205 36.27 23.86 17.42
CA ALA A 205 37.53 23.23 17.80
C ALA A 205 38.74 23.69 16.96
N THR A 206 38.56 24.01 15.68
CA THR A 206 39.65 24.58 14.84
C THR A 206 39.99 26.03 15.20
N THR A 207 39.03 26.80 15.70
CA THR A 207 39.25 28.23 16.00
C THR A 207 40.12 28.42 17.26
N ASP A 208 40.08 27.46 18.19
CA ASP A 208 40.92 27.43 19.40
C ASP A 208 42.38 27.00 19.14
N ILE A 209 42.67 26.35 18.01
CA ILE A 209 44.03 25.89 17.66
C ILE A 209 44.82 26.98 16.92
N THR A 210 44.15 27.90 16.23
CA THR A 210 44.80 29.01 15.50
C THR A 210 45.06 30.27 16.34
N ASN A 211 44.59 30.31 17.58
CA ASN A 211 44.78 31.44 18.53
C ASN A 211 45.81 31.14 19.64
N ARG A 212 46.71 30.16 19.44
CA ARG A 212 47.85 29.87 20.33
C ARG A 212 49.18 30.06 19.63
#